data_AF-A0AB72XBP6-F1
#
_entry.id   AF-A0AB72XBP6-F1
#
_cell.length_a   1.000
_cell.length_b   1.000
_cell.length_c   1.000
_cell.angle_alpha   90.00
_cell.angle_beta   90.00
_cell.angle_gamma   90.00
#
_symmetry.space_group_name_H-M   'P 1'
#
loop_
_entity.id
_entity.type
_entity.pdbx_description
1 polymer ?
#
loop_
_entity_poly.entity_id
_entity_poly.type
_entity_poly.pdbx_seq_one_letter_code
_entity_poly.pdbx_strand_id
1 'polypeptide(L)'
;MLTLSGPLTHREAPRVLREGEAQLGQAREAGIAALHVDCAGLSQVDSSALAVLLSWQRTAQDAGIALDIGGAPQALSNLATLYGVESLLAIAPAPAAHPHARH
;
A
#
# COMPACT_ATOMS: atom_id res chain seq x y z
N MET A 1 0.95 -13.21 2.52
CA MET A 1 -0.05 -12.13 2.62
C MET A 1 0.26 -11.33 3.88
N LEU A 2 0.35 -10.00 3.77
CA LEU A 2 0.63 -9.09 4.86
C LEU A 2 -0.67 -8.36 5.21
N THR A 3 -1.13 -8.41 6.45
CA THR A 3 -2.37 -7.74 6.87
C THR A 3 -2.03 -6.57 7.77
N LEU A 4 -2.50 -5.38 7.42
CA LEU A 4 -2.38 -4.17 8.21
C LEU A 4 -3.66 -3.92 8.99
N SER A 5 -3.52 -3.72 10.30
CA SER A 5 -4.65 -3.50 11.18
C SER A 5 -4.32 -2.47 12.25
N GLY A 6 -5.29 -1.61 12.57
CA GLY A 6 -5.13 -0.52 13.52
C GLY A 6 -4.70 0.81 12.87
N PRO A 7 -4.19 1.77 13.64
CA PRO A 7 -3.79 3.08 13.12
C PRO A 7 -2.41 3.03 12.45
N LEU A 8 -2.35 3.31 11.14
CA LEU A 8 -1.09 3.51 10.42
C LEU A 8 -0.82 5.00 10.31
N THR A 9 -0.27 5.55 11.38
CA THR A 9 0.12 6.96 11.46
C THR A 9 1.63 7.12 11.54
N HIS A 10 2.13 8.36 11.52
CA HIS A 10 3.56 8.66 11.68
C HIS A 10 4.26 7.88 12.81
N ARG A 11 3.55 7.63 13.91
CA ARG A 11 4.06 6.89 15.07
C ARG A 11 4.36 5.41 14.75
N GLU A 12 3.46 4.75 14.03
CA GLU A 12 3.56 3.33 13.71
C GLU A 12 4.28 3.09 12.37
N ALA A 13 4.31 4.08 11.49
CA ALA A 13 4.94 4.04 10.17
C ALA A 13 6.35 3.43 10.16
N PRO A 14 7.33 3.85 11.00
CA PRO A 14 8.67 3.29 10.98
C PRO A 14 8.71 1.83 11.47
N ARG A 15 7.79 1.44 12.35
CA ARG A 15 7.68 0.05 12.81
C ARG A 15 7.14 -0.81 11.67
N VAL A 16 6.01 -0.41 11.11
CA VAL A 16 5.36 -1.12 10.01
C VAL A 16 6.32 -1.24 8.83
N LEU A 17 6.97 -0.14 8.41
CA LEU A 17 7.96 -0.14 7.34
C LEU A 17 8.99 -1.27 7.47
N ARG A 18 9.65 -1.36 8.63
CA ARG A 18 10.65 -2.41 8.88
C ARG A 18 10.05 -3.82 8.84
N GLU A 19 8.84 -4.00 9.36
CA GLU A 19 8.14 -5.29 9.31
C GLU A 19 7.90 -5.72 7.85
N GLY A 20 7.42 -4.82 6.99
CA GLY A 20 7.21 -5.15 5.58
C GLY A 20 8.50 -5.36 4.78
N GLU A 21 9.57 -4.62 5.07
CA GLU A 21 10.88 -4.83 4.46
C GLU A 21 11.46 -6.20 4.83
N ALA A 22 11.33 -6.62 6.09
CA ALA A 22 11.74 -7.96 6.53
C ALA A 22 10.91 -9.06 5.84
N GLN A 23 9.61 -8.83 5.63
CA GLN A 23 8.73 -9.76 4.92
C GLN A 23 9.07 -9.85 3.43
N LEU A 24 9.40 -8.72 2.78
CA LEU A 24 9.87 -8.69 1.39
C LEU A 24 11.22 -9.40 1.23
N GLY A 25 12.15 -9.22 2.18
CA GLY A 25 13.41 -9.94 2.22
C GLY A 25 13.21 -11.46 2.30
N GLN A 26 12.37 -11.91 3.22
CA GLN A 26 12.04 -13.34 3.35
C GLN A 26 11.31 -13.88 2.11
N ALA A 27 10.39 -13.10 1.54
CA ALA A 27 9.67 -13.47 0.32
C ALA A 27 10.64 -13.67 -0.86
N ARG A 28 11.63 -12.78 -0.99
CA ARG A 28 12.70 -12.90 -1.98
C ARG A 28 13.51 -14.18 -1.79
N GLU A 29 13.95 -14.46 -0.57
CA GLU A 29 14.73 -15.65 -0.26
C GLU A 29 13.94 -16.94 -0.51
N ALA A 30 12.63 -16.91 -0.27
CA ALA A 30 11.71 -17.99 -0.58
C ALA A 30 11.30 -18.08 -2.06
N GLY A 31 11.77 -17.17 -2.93
CA GLY A 31 11.42 -17.14 -4.35
C GLY A 31 9.96 -16.74 -4.65
N ILE A 32 9.32 -16.03 -3.72
CA ILE A 32 7.95 -15.54 -3.88
C ILE A 32 7.94 -14.33 -4.82
N ALA A 33 7.25 -14.46 -5.95
CA ALA A 33 7.16 -13.41 -6.96
C ALA A 33 6.07 -12.36 -6.70
N ALA A 34 5.16 -12.58 -5.75
CA ALA A 34 4.08 -11.64 -5.45
C ALA A 34 3.69 -11.63 -3.95
N LEU A 35 3.44 -10.44 -3.40
CA LEU A 35 3.01 -10.24 -2.02
C LEU A 35 1.75 -9.36 -1.98
N HIS A 36 0.65 -9.93 -1.50
CA HIS A 36 -0.58 -9.18 -1.26
C HIS A 36 -0.57 -8.53 0.14
N VAL A 37 -0.92 -7.25 0.19
CA VAL A 37 -1.02 -6.40 1.38
C VAL A 37 -2.48 -6.01 1.58
N ASP A 38 -3.12 -6.54 2.61
CA ASP A 38 -4.48 -6.18 2.98
C ASP A 38 -4.48 -4.99 3.94
N CYS A 39 -5.16 -3.92 3.55
CA CYS A 39 -5.29 -2.68 4.32
C CYS A 39 -6.67 -2.50 4.96
N ALA A 40 -7.55 -3.51 4.88
CA ALA A 40 -8.95 -3.36 5.30
C ALA A 40 -9.10 -3.14 6.81
N GLY A 41 -8.13 -3.62 7.60
CA GLY A 41 -8.09 -3.42 9.05
C GLY A 41 -7.60 -2.05 9.50
N LEU A 42 -7.20 -1.17 8.58
CA LEU A 42 -6.68 0.16 8.92
C LEU A 42 -7.80 1.08 9.41
N SER A 43 -7.68 1.55 10.65
CA SER A 43 -8.67 2.44 11.28
C SER A 43 -8.35 3.92 11.09
N GLN A 44 -7.07 4.27 11.01
CA GLN A 44 -6.59 5.65 10.80
C GLN A 44 -5.34 5.63 9.92
N VAL A 45 -5.27 6.56 8.97
CA VAL A 45 -4.15 6.70 8.02
C VAL A 45 -3.81 8.18 7.80
N ASP A 46 -2.54 8.50 7.64
CA ASP A 46 -2.05 9.83 7.26
C ASP A 46 -1.01 9.76 6.11
N SER A 47 -0.35 10.87 5.79
CA SER A 47 0.67 10.92 4.73
C SER A 47 1.83 9.93 4.96
N SER A 48 2.12 9.56 6.20
CA SER A 48 3.12 8.56 6.55
C SER A 48 2.72 7.16 6.07
N ALA A 49 1.42 6.83 6.05
CA ALA A 49 0.94 5.55 5.52
C ALA A 49 1.31 5.40 4.03
N LEU A 50 1.14 6.48 3.25
CA LEU A 50 1.54 6.49 1.84
C LEU A 50 3.05 6.31 1.68
N ALA A 51 3.84 6.99 2.50
CA ALA A 51 5.31 6.86 2.46
C ALA A 51 5.76 5.43 2.73
N VAL A 52 5.13 4.73 3.69
CA VAL A 52 5.41 3.32 3.99
C VAL A 52 5.11 2.43 2.79
N LEU A 53 3.90 2.55 2.22
CA LEU A 53 3.48 1.73 1.08
C LEU A 53 4.36 1.99 -0.16
N LEU A 54 4.72 3.25 -0.44
CA LEU A 54 5.64 3.61 -1.52
C LEU A 54 7.05 3.03 -1.31
N SER A 55 7.55 3.04 -0.07
CA SER A 55 8.84 2.46 0.25
C SER A 55 8.83 0.95 0.00
N TRP A 56 7.77 0.26 0.43
CA TRP A 56 7.61 -1.17 0.14
C TRP A 56 7.47 -1.46 -1.34
N GLN A 57 6.70 -0.65 -2.09
CA GLN A 57 6.59 -0.81 -3.54
C GLN A 57 7.97 -0.71 -4.21
N ARG A 58 8.84 0.20 -3.75
CA ARG A 58 10.21 0.33 -4.26
C ARG A 58 11.05 -0.90 -3.91
N THR A 59 11.04 -1.33 -2.65
CA THR A 59 11.81 -2.50 -2.20
C THR A 59 11.34 -3.79 -2.87
N ALA A 60 10.03 -3.94 -3.06
CA ALA A 60 9.45 -5.07 -3.75
C ALA A 60 9.86 -5.10 -5.22
N GLN A 61 9.81 -3.96 -5.92
CA GLN A 61 10.29 -3.84 -7.30
C GLN A 61 11.78 -4.18 -7.44
N ASP A 62 12.62 -3.68 -6.54
CA ASP A 62 14.06 -4.02 -6.50
C ASP A 62 14.28 -5.53 -6.28
N ALA A 63 13.44 -6.14 -5.43
CA ALA A 63 13.44 -7.57 -5.19
C ALA A 63 12.78 -8.41 -6.30
N GLY A 64 12.17 -7.79 -7.32
CA GLY A 64 11.41 -8.48 -8.37
C GLY A 64 10.08 -9.08 -7.90
N ILE A 65 9.52 -8.56 -6.81
CA ILE A 65 8.27 -9.00 -6.18
C ILE A 65 7.15 -8.03 -6.56
N ALA A 66 6.05 -8.56 -7.11
CA ALA A 66 4.84 -7.79 -7.34
C ALA A 66 4.11 -7.54 -6.00
N LEU A 67 4.05 -6.28 -5.57
CA LEU A 67 3.27 -5.88 -4.40
C LEU A 67 1.86 -5.50 -4.84
N ASP A 68 0.85 -6.17 -4.28
CA ASP A 68 -0.56 -5.91 -4.56
C ASP A 68 -1.25 -5.39 -3.30
N ILE A 69 -1.85 -4.20 -3.36
CA ILE A 69 -2.46 -3.55 -2.21
C ILE A 69 -3.98 -3.67 -2.31
N GLY A 70 -4.56 -4.51 -1.46
CA GLY A 70 -6.00 -4.73 -1.34
C GLY A 70 -6.61 -4.06 -0.12
N GLY A 71 -7.94 -3.85 -0.16
CA GLY A 71 -8.68 -3.39 1.02
C GLY A 71 -8.34 -1.98 1.49
N ALA A 72 -7.75 -1.13 0.65
CA ALA A 72 -7.42 0.24 1.00
C ALA A 72 -8.67 1.02 1.45
N PRO A 73 -8.71 1.59 2.68
CA PRO A 73 -9.85 2.38 3.12
C PRO A 73 -9.94 3.67 2.31
N GLN A 74 -11.16 4.22 2.17
CA GLN A 74 -11.42 5.44 1.40
C GLN A 74 -10.48 6.60 1.77
N ALA A 75 -10.12 6.72 3.05
CA ALA A 75 -9.18 7.73 3.53
C ALA A 75 -7.79 7.59 2.89
N LEU A 76 -7.27 6.36 2.74
CA LEU A 76 -5.99 6.09 2.10
C LEU A 76 -6.06 6.43 0.60
N SER A 77 -7.13 5.99 -0.09
CA SER A 77 -7.33 6.30 -1.51
C SER A 77 -7.45 7.80 -1.77
N ASN A 78 -8.21 8.53 -0.93
CA ASN A 78 -8.29 9.98 -1.01
C ASN A 78 -6.92 10.64 -0.83
N LEU A 79 -6.12 10.21 0.14
CA LEU A 79 -4.77 10.72 0.31
C LEU A 79 -3.93 10.40 -0.95
N ALA A 80 -3.95 9.17 -1.45
CA ALA A 80 -3.19 8.78 -2.63
C ALA A 80 -3.52 9.64 -3.85
N THR A 81 -4.80 9.96 -4.07
CA THR A 81 -5.26 10.87 -5.13
C THR A 81 -4.84 12.32 -4.89
N LEU A 82 -4.98 12.83 -3.66
CA LEU A 82 -4.55 14.19 -3.31
C LEU A 82 -3.05 14.41 -3.53
N TYR A 83 -2.23 13.38 -3.29
CA TYR A 83 -0.79 13.42 -3.52
C TYR A 83 -0.38 12.95 -4.93
N GLY A 84 -1.32 12.50 -5.77
CA GLY A 84 -1.05 12.02 -7.12
C GLY A 84 -0.20 10.75 -7.19
N VAL A 85 -0.24 9.92 -6.15
CA VAL A 85 0.58 8.69 -6.02
C VAL A 85 -0.21 7.40 -6.26
N GLU A 86 -1.51 7.49 -6.53
CA GLU A 86 -2.38 6.31 -6.77
C GLU A 86 -1.84 5.35 -7.84
N SER A 87 -1.32 5.88 -8.94
CA SER A 87 -0.73 5.07 -10.03
C SER A 87 0.59 4.41 -9.64
N LEU A 88 1.31 4.96 -8.65
CA LEU A 88 2.57 4.41 -8.16
C LEU A 88 2.36 3.25 -7.19
N LEU A 89 1.30 3.31 -6.37
CA LEU A 89 0.99 2.25 -5.41
C LEU A 89 0.23 1.08 -6.04
N ALA A 90 -0.11 1.15 -7.35
CA ALA A 90 -1.01 0.21 -8.01
C ALA A 90 -2.26 -0.10 -7.17
N ILE A 91 -2.73 0.88 -6.38
CA ILE A 91 -3.99 0.77 -5.65
C ILE A 91 -5.02 0.72 -6.75
N ALA A 92 -5.51 -0.48 -7.05
CA ALA A 92 -6.63 -0.62 -7.94
C ALA A 92 -7.77 0.18 -7.29
N PRO A 93 -8.22 1.28 -7.90
CA PRO A 93 -9.43 1.89 -7.42
C PRO A 93 -10.51 0.80 -7.55
N ALA A 94 -11.23 0.50 -6.47
CA ALA A 94 -12.53 -0.14 -6.62
C ALA A 94 -13.27 0.64 -7.72
N PRO A 95 -13.82 -0.02 -8.76
CA PRO A 95 -14.18 0.60 -10.03
C PRO A 95 -14.99 1.85 -9.76
N ALA A 96 -14.31 2.99 -9.87
CA ALA A 96 -14.91 4.25 -9.57
C ALA A 96 -15.79 4.58 -10.77
N ALA A 97 -17.09 4.29 -10.63
CA ALA A 97 -18.11 4.76 -11.54
C ALA A 97 -18.17 6.29 -11.45
N HIS A 98 -17.22 6.96 -12.11
CA HIS A 98 -17.29 8.38 -12.40
C HIS A 98 -17.81 8.52 -13.84
N PRO A 99 -19.12 8.73 -14.05
CA PRO A 99 -19.58 9.23 -15.34
C PRO A 99 -19.07 10.65 -15.45
N HIS A 100 -17.96 10.84 -16.18
CA HIS A 100 -17.55 12.16 -16.65
C HIS A 100 -18.54 12.57 -17.74
N ALA A 101 -19.71 13.07 -17.32
CA ALA A 101 -20.68 13.69 -18.20
C ALA A 101 -20.02 14.90 -18.86
N ARG A 102 -19.75 14.78 -20.16
CA ARG A 102 -19.13 15.81 -20.97
C ARG A 102 -20.11 16.26 -22.06
N HIS A 103 -20.41 17.56 -21.99
CA HIS A 103 -21.05 18.45 -22.97
C HIS A 103 -22.57 18.34 -23.19
#